data_AF-A0A815R5N5-F1
#
_entry.id   AF-A0A815R5N5-F1
#
_cell.length_a   1.000
_cell.length_b   1.000
_cell.length_c   1.000
_cell.angle_alpha   90.00
_cell.angle_beta   90.00
_cell.angle_gamma   90.00
#
_symmetry.space_group_name_H-M   'P 1'
#
loop_
_entity.id
_entity.type
_entity.pdbx_description
1 polymer ?
#
loop_
_entity_poly.entity_id
_entity_poly.type
_entity_poly.pdbx_seq_one_letter_code
_entity_poly.pdbx_strand_id
1 'polypeptide(L)'
;MADRPTDELESKNTTLSTPTSRYEQFDVNDSNEVKVKSGKKVGPLAITLLALLVIAVVVIAVTVPTVLLTRSTTQSSNISISVNSSTILPTIGVTSTVTTTKSQTIGWLNIGNMNIARYRHTASVLTNEKVLVTGGQNDNPALNSAELYDPSTGTWTMTGSMNNARRWHTASVLTNGKLLVTGGYDSSSRLDSAELYDLSTGTWIMTANMNNAREGHTASVLT
;
A
#
# COMPACT_ATOMS: atom_id res chain seq x y z
N MET A 1 -14.74 3.62 -64.96
CA MET A 1 -15.78 2.66 -64.53
C MET A 1 -15.18 1.85 -63.39
N ALA A 2 -15.57 1.93 -62.11
CA ALA A 2 -16.69 2.57 -61.42
C ALA A 2 -16.12 3.19 -60.12
N ASP A 3 -16.35 4.47 -59.83
CA ASP A 3 -17.51 5.11 -59.19
C ASP A 3 -17.74 4.65 -57.74
N ARG A 4 -17.48 5.58 -56.80
CA ARG A 4 -17.49 5.40 -55.34
C ARG A 4 -18.69 6.17 -54.79
N PRO A 5 -19.68 5.53 -54.14
CA PRO A 5 -20.76 6.26 -53.48
C PRO A 5 -20.35 6.72 -52.09
N THR A 6 -20.73 7.95 -51.78
CA THR A 6 -20.71 8.59 -50.46
C THR A 6 -22.07 8.38 -49.79
N ASP A 7 -22.14 7.62 -48.70
CA ASP A 7 -23.34 7.52 -47.87
C ASP A 7 -23.14 8.26 -46.55
N GLU A 8 -23.87 9.37 -46.41
CA GLU A 8 -24.17 10.08 -45.17
C GLU A 8 -24.96 9.17 -44.22
N LEU A 9 -24.57 9.12 -42.94
CA LEU A 9 -25.38 8.51 -41.88
C LEU A 9 -26.13 9.62 -41.12
N GLU A 10 -27.42 9.78 -41.44
CA GLU A 10 -28.38 10.59 -40.69
C GLU A 10 -28.59 10.05 -39.26
N SER A 11 -28.56 10.96 -38.28
CA SER A 11 -28.88 10.66 -36.88
C SER A 11 -30.40 10.67 -36.65
N LYS A 12 -30.97 9.49 -36.35
CA LYS A 12 -32.37 9.39 -35.89
C LYS A 12 -32.49 9.81 -34.43
N ASN A 13 -33.00 11.02 -34.20
CA ASN A 13 -33.39 11.53 -32.90
C ASN A 13 -34.71 10.86 -32.45
N THR A 14 -34.67 10.07 -31.38
CA THR A 14 -35.87 9.44 -30.81
C THR A 14 -36.25 10.19 -29.53
N THR A 15 -37.36 10.93 -29.59
CA THR A 15 -37.94 11.68 -28.46
C THR A 15 -38.66 10.74 -27.49
N LEU A 16 -38.18 10.64 -26.24
CA LEU A 16 -38.88 9.96 -25.16
C LEU A 16 -39.78 10.95 -24.42
N SER A 17 -41.10 10.79 -24.55
CA SER A 17 -42.10 11.57 -23.81
C SER A 17 -42.22 11.08 -22.37
N THR A 18 -41.99 11.96 -21.39
CA THR A 18 -42.33 11.72 -19.98
C THR A 18 -43.81 12.04 -19.70
N PRO A 19 -44.55 11.22 -18.93
CA PRO A 19 -45.94 11.49 -18.58
C PRO A 19 -46.08 12.59 -17.52
N THR A 20 -47.14 13.38 -17.68
CA THR A 20 -47.60 14.50 -16.87
C THR A 20 -47.85 14.12 -15.40
N SER A 21 -47.26 14.87 -14.46
CA SER A 21 -47.48 14.67 -13.03
C SER A 21 -48.82 15.25 -12.56
N ARG A 22 -49.74 14.40 -12.08
CA ARG A 22 -50.75 14.80 -11.09
C ARG A 22 -50.18 14.55 -9.70
N TYR A 23 -49.60 15.58 -9.09
CA TYR A 23 -49.42 15.61 -7.64
C TYR A 23 -50.32 16.69 -7.07
N GLU A 24 -51.18 16.32 -6.11
CA GLU A 24 -51.97 17.27 -5.34
C GLU A 24 -51.01 18.18 -4.56
N GLN A 25 -51.22 19.48 -4.66
CA GLN A 25 -50.37 20.49 -4.05
C GLN A 25 -50.68 20.57 -2.54
N PHE A 26 -49.68 20.30 -1.70
CA PHE A 26 -49.75 20.44 -0.25
C PHE A 26 -49.18 21.81 0.13
N ASP A 27 -50.02 22.72 0.64
CA ASP A 27 -49.57 23.97 1.25
C ASP A 27 -49.34 23.74 2.74
N VAL A 28 -48.15 24.10 3.24
CA VAL A 28 -47.80 24.04 4.66
C VAL A 28 -47.88 25.46 5.21
N ASN A 29 -48.70 25.66 6.25
CA ASN A 29 -48.83 26.93 6.94
C ASN A 29 -47.99 26.91 8.23
N ASP A 30 -47.60 28.09 8.72
CA ASP A 30 -46.66 28.34 9.84
C ASP A 30 -47.07 27.75 11.22
N SER A 31 -48.09 26.90 11.29
CA SER A 31 -48.56 26.21 12.50
C SER A 31 -48.30 24.69 12.51
N ASN A 32 -47.65 24.13 11.47
CA ASN A 32 -47.29 22.70 11.39
C ASN A 32 -48.48 21.69 11.48
N GLU A 33 -49.69 22.07 11.05
CA GLU A 33 -50.80 21.13 10.86
C GLU A 33 -51.01 20.80 9.38
N VAL A 34 -51.05 19.50 9.03
CA VAL A 34 -51.42 19.01 7.69
C VAL A 34 -52.94 18.84 7.61
N LYS A 35 -53.64 19.72 6.89
CA LYS A 35 -55.08 19.58 6.62
C LYS A 35 -55.33 19.09 5.20
N VAL A 36 -55.93 17.90 5.08
CA VAL A 36 -56.46 17.39 3.81
C VAL A 36 -57.74 18.18 3.49
N LYS A 37 -57.81 18.87 2.34
CA LYS A 37 -58.96 19.71 1.95
C LYS A 37 -60.29 18.94 1.76
N SER A 38 -60.28 17.61 1.80
CA SER A 38 -61.47 16.77 1.84
C SER A 38 -61.70 16.32 3.28
N GLY A 39 -62.78 16.76 3.93
CA GLY A 39 -63.10 16.44 5.34
C GLY A 39 -63.38 14.96 5.67
N LYS A 40 -62.71 14.01 5.04
CA LYS A 40 -62.74 12.58 5.38
C LYS A 40 -61.79 12.29 6.54
N LYS A 41 -62.35 11.80 7.65
CA LYS A 41 -61.59 11.25 8.77
C LYS A 41 -60.75 10.05 8.29
N VAL A 42 -59.43 10.16 8.41
CA VAL A 42 -58.50 9.03 8.24
C VAL A 42 -58.63 8.09 9.43
N GLY A 43 -58.89 6.81 9.17
CA GLY A 43 -59.07 5.80 10.23
C GLY A 43 -57.75 5.47 10.96
N PRO A 44 -57.82 4.93 12.18
CA PRO A 44 -56.65 4.65 13.02
C PRO A 44 -55.63 3.69 12.38
N LEU A 45 -56.09 2.79 11.49
CA LEU A 45 -55.25 1.89 10.68
C LEU A 45 -54.38 2.64 9.64
N ALA A 46 -54.89 3.72 9.05
CA ALA A 46 -54.13 4.52 8.09
C ALA A 46 -53.04 5.34 8.80
N ILE A 47 -53.35 5.85 10.01
CA ILE A 47 -52.40 6.60 10.84
C ILE A 47 -51.28 5.69 11.35
N THR A 48 -51.61 4.47 11.80
CA THR A 48 -50.62 3.49 12.23
C THR A 48 -49.73 3.01 11.08
N LEU A 49 -50.30 2.78 9.89
CA LEU A 49 -49.52 2.40 8.71
C LEU A 49 -48.58 3.51 8.26
N LEU A 50 -49.03 4.77 8.32
CA LEU A 50 -48.20 5.94 8.02
C LEU A 50 -47.08 6.13 9.06
N ALA A 51 -47.38 5.95 10.34
CA ALA A 51 -46.38 5.99 11.41
C ALA A 51 -45.32 4.89 11.27
N LEU A 52 -45.74 3.67 10.93
CA LEU A 52 -44.83 2.56 10.61
C LEU A 52 -43.95 2.85 9.39
N LEU A 53 -44.51 3.47 8.35
CA LEU A 53 -43.76 3.85 7.15
C LEU A 53 -42.71 4.94 7.47
N VAL A 54 -43.08 5.95 8.27
CA VAL A 54 -42.16 7.02 8.69
C VAL A 54 -41.05 6.44 9.57
N ILE A 55 -41.35 5.55 10.51
CA ILE A 55 -40.34 4.87 11.33
C ILE A 55 -39.42 4.02 10.45
N ALA A 56 -39.94 3.27 9.48
CA ALA A 56 -39.13 2.48 8.56
C ALA A 56 -38.18 3.34 7.71
N VAL A 57 -38.65 4.47 7.19
CA VAL A 57 -37.82 5.43 6.42
C VAL A 57 -36.73 6.04 7.31
N VAL A 58 -37.04 6.39 8.56
CA VAL A 58 -36.06 6.89 9.53
C VAL A 58 -35.03 5.82 9.89
N VAL A 59 -35.44 4.56 10.09
CA VAL A 59 -34.52 3.46 10.40
C VAL A 59 -33.61 3.14 9.21
N ILE A 60 -34.12 3.15 7.98
CA ILE A 60 -33.32 2.95 6.76
C ILE A 60 -32.31 4.09 6.57
N ALA A 61 -32.69 5.34 6.84
CA ALA A 61 -31.78 6.49 6.79
C ALA A 61 -30.66 6.42 7.85
N VAL A 62 -30.87 5.68 8.96
CA VAL A 62 -29.88 5.50 10.03
C VAL A 62 -29.01 4.24 9.84
N THR A 63 -29.43 3.28 9.00
CA THR A 63 -28.69 2.02 8.75
C THR A 63 -27.89 1.98 7.45
N VAL A 64 -28.12 2.90 6.50
CA VAL A 64 -27.24 3.05 5.34
C VAL A 64 -26.12 4.03 5.72
N PRO A 65 -24.84 3.61 5.76
CA PRO A 65 -23.75 4.56 5.93
C PRO A 65 -23.76 5.52 4.73
N THR A 66 -24.16 6.76 4.95
CA THR A 66 -23.98 7.85 4.00
C THR A 66 -22.48 8.00 3.77
N VAL A 67 -22.00 7.60 2.60
CA VAL A 67 -20.62 7.85 2.16
C VAL A 67 -20.52 9.35 1.91
N LEU A 68 -20.09 10.10 2.91
CA LEU A 68 -19.77 11.51 2.76
C LEU A 68 -18.48 11.60 1.92
N LEU A 69 -18.59 11.87 0.62
CA LEU A 69 -17.42 12.20 -0.19
C LEU A 69 -16.91 13.58 0.22
N THR A 70 -16.02 13.63 1.21
CA THR A 70 -15.25 14.84 1.49
C THR A 70 -14.12 14.94 0.46
N ARG A 71 -14.14 16.01 -0.34
CA ARG A 71 -12.98 16.36 -1.18
C ARG A 71 -11.86 16.84 -0.24
N SER A 72 -10.80 16.07 -0.08
CA SER A 72 -9.61 16.55 0.62
C SER A 72 -8.79 17.43 -0.31
N THR A 73 -8.79 18.74 -0.09
CA THR A 73 -7.74 19.63 -0.60
C THR A 73 -6.59 19.64 0.40
N THR A 74 -5.46 19.04 0.06
CA THR A 74 -4.25 19.11 0.89
C THR A 74 -3.52 20.43 0.64
N GLN A 75 -3.50 21.32 1.64
CA GLN A 75 -2.53 22.40 1.74
C GLN A 75 -1.48 21.97 2.78
N SER A 76 -0.23 21.81 2.35
CA SER A 76 0.88 21.44 3.24
C SER A 76 1.35 22.66 4.03
N SER A 77 1.04 22.72 5.31
CA SER A 77 1.72 23.58 6.27
C SER A 77 2.11 22.76 7.51
N ASN A 78 3.37 22.88 7.92
CA ASN A 78 3.94 22.16 9.06
C ASN A 78 3.35 22.74 10.36
N ILE A 79 2.39 22.05 10.97
CA ILE A 79 1.85 22.42 12.28
C ILE A 79 2.41 21.46 13.32
N SER A 80 3.26 21.97 14.22
CA SER A 80 3.67 21.25 15.42
C SER A 80 2.55 21.33 16.47
N ILE A 81 1.88 20.22 16.75
CA ILE A 81 0.84 20.16 17.79
C ILE A 81 1.50 19.72 19.10
N SER A 82 1.55 20.62 20.08
CA SER A 82 1.82 20.29 21.49
C SER A 82 0.50 19.94 22.16
N VAL A 83 0.33 18.71 22.63
CA VAL A 83 -0.85 18.31 23.41
C VAL A 83 -0.58 18.51 24.90
N ASN A 84 -1.17 19.58 25.47
CA ASN A 84 -1.25 19.74 26.91
C ASN A 84 -2.42 18.89 27.44
N SER A 85 -2.11 17.82 28.17
CA SER A 85 -3.11 16.98 28.81
C SER A 85 -3.82 17.74 29.93
N SER A 86 -5.04 18.22 29.67
CA SER A 86 -5.97 18.66 30.72
C SER A 86 -7.41 18.29 30.36
N THR A 87 -8.06 17.65 31.33
CA THR A 87 -9.37 16.98 31.38
C THR A 87 -10.57 17.80 30.88
N ILE A 88 -11.56 17.14 30.24
CA ILE A 88 -12.94 17.66 30.13
C ILE A 88 -14.00 16.55 30.30
N LEU A 89 -15.06 16.88 31.04
CA LEU A 89 -16.22 16.07 31.49
C LEU A 89 -17.11 15.55 30.35
N PRO A 90 -17.96 14.52 30.58
CA PRO A 90 -18.65 13.81 29.50
C PRO A 90 -19.77 14.67 28.92
N THR A 91 -19.61 15.12 27.68
CA THR A 91 -20.67 15.74 26.87
C THR A 91 -20.76 14.98 25.56
N ILE A 92 -21.95 14.40 25.33
CA ILE A 92 -22.55 13.96 24.06
C ILE A 92 -21.57 13.28 23.08
N GLY A 93 -21.73 11.95 22.95
CA GLY A 93 -20.87 11.07 22.17
C GLY A 93 -20.71 11.49 20.70
N VAL A 94 -19.65 12.27 20.45
CA VAL A 94 -18.99 12.33 19.15
C VAL A 94 -17.79 11.40 19.27
N THR A 95 -17.91 10.18 18.76
CA THR A 95 -16.78 9.26 18.65
C THR A 95 -15.84 9.82 17.57
N SER A 96 -14.88 10.64 17.98
CA SER A 96 -13.81 11.08 17.09
C SER A 96 -12.85 9.90 16.92
N THR A 97 -12.99 9.15 15.83
CA THR A 97 -11.97 8.17 15.45
C THR A 97 -10.70 8.91 15.04
N VAL A 98 -9.70 8.95 15.93
CA VAL A 98 -8.36 9.41 15.59
C VAL A 98 -7.71 8.33 14.73
N THR A 99 -7.77 8.48 13.41
CA THR A 99 -6.95 7.69 12.50
C THR A 99 -5.56 8.29 12.49
N THR A 100 -4.61 7.66 13.19
CA THR A 100 -3.20 7.98 13.08
C THR A 100 -2.69 7.52 11.72
N THR A 101 -2.83 8.33 10.67
CA THR A 101 -2.10 8.10 9.43
C THR A 101 -0.62 8.37 9.73
N LYS A 102 0.23 7.34 9.65
CA LYS A 102 1.68 7.50 9.68
C LYS A 102 2.04 8.55 8.63
N SER A 103 2.46 9.74 9.09
CA SER A 103 2.90 10.80 8.20
C SER A 103 4.03 10.23 7.36
N GLN A 104 3.80 10.07 6.06
CA GLN A 104 4.88 9.75 5.14
C GLN A 104 5.82 10.94 5.16
N THR A 105 6.99 10.76 5.77
CA THR A 105 8.09 11.70 5.58
C THR A 105 8.47 11.62 4.10
N ILE A 106 8.08 12.61 3.31
CA ILE A 106 8.55 12.75 1.93
C ILE A 106 10.00 13.21 2.03
N GLY A 107 10.93 12.27 1.97
CA GLY A 107 12.36 12.52 2.07
C GLY A 107 13.16 11.28 2.41
N TRP A 108 14.48 11.35 2.23
CA TRP A 108 15.38 10.30 2.70
C TRP A 108 15.39 10.28 4.24
N LEU A 109 15.07 9.12 4.81
CA LEU A 109 15.15 8.89 6.25
C LEU A 109 16.38 8.03 6.56
N ASN A 110 17.21 8.48 7.51
CA ASN A 110 18.28 7.64 8.05
C ASN A 110 17.64 6.58 8.97
N ILE A 111 17.79 5.30 8.59
CA ILE A 111 17.22 4.13 9.26
C ILE A 111 18.24 3.35 10.09
N GLY A 112 19.41 3.94 10.34
CA GLY A 112 20.53 3.29 11.03
C GLY A 112 21.67 2.89 10.10
N ASN A 113 22.81 2.57 10.72
CA ASN A 113 24.05 2.21 10.03
C ASN A 113 24.24 0.68 10.03
N MET A 114 24.84 0.15 8.96
CA MET A 114 25.42 -1.20 9.00
C MET A 114 26.53 -1.26 10.06
N ASN A 115 26.76 -2.45 10.61
CA ASN A 115 27.84 -2.72 11.55
C ASN A 115 29.21 -2.59 10.88
N ILE A 116 29.30 -3.00 9.61
CA ILE A 116 30.52 -2.90 8.82
C ILE A 116 30.23 -2.04 7.58
N ALA A 117 30.86 -0.87 7.52
CA ALA A 117 30.86 -0.04 6.31
C ALA A 117 31.40 -0.85 5.12
N ARG A 118 30.83 -0.68 3.93
CA ARG A 118 31.24 -1.46 2.76
C ARG A 118 30.82 -0.82 1.45
N TYR A 119 31.63 -0.98 0.42
CA TYR A 119 31.32 -0.70 -0.97
C TYR A 119 31.57 -1.95 -1.84
N ARG A 120 31.07 -1.98 -3.08
CA ARG A 120 31.17 -3.16 -4.00
C ARG A 120 30.58 -4.46 -3.43
N HIS A 121 29.67 -4.33 -2.47
CA HIS A 121 28.83 -5.40 -1.93
C HIS A 121 27.60 -5.60 -2.83
N THR A 122 26.83 -6.65 -2.57
CA THR A 122 25.47 -6.79 -3.10
C THR A 122 24.45 -6.70 -1.97
N ALA A 123 23.29 -6.13 -2.27
CA ALA A 123 22.12 -6.11 -1.38
C ALA A 123 20.97 -6.85 -2.07
N SER A 124 20.26 -7.72 -1.35
CA SER A 124 19.14 -8.50 -1.90
C SER A 124 17.98 -8.56 -0.91
N VAL A 125 16.77 -8.27 -1.39
CA VAL A 125 15.54 -8.50 -0.62
C VAL A 125 15.26 -10.00 -0.60
N LEU A 126 15.15 -10.55 0.59
CA LEU A 126 14.89 -11.95 0.84
C LEU A 126 13.38 -12.25 0.86
N THR A 127 13.00 -13.52 0.77
CA THR A 127 11.59 -13.95 0.82
C THR A 127 10.91 -13.70 2.16
N ASN A 128 11.69 -13.42 3.21
CA ASN A 128 11.20 -13.01 4.53
C ASN A 128 11.20 -11.48 4.72
N GLU A 129 11.24 -10.71 3.63
CA GLU A 129 11.21 -9.24 3.59
C GLU A 129 12.43 -8.53 4.19
N LYS A 130 13.41 -9.27 4.71
CA LYS A 130 14.69 -8.69 5.17
C LYS A 130 15.59 -8.37 3.98
N VAL A 131 16.53 -7.44 4.16
CA VAL A 131 17.58 -7.17 3.16
C VAL A 131 18.87 -7.83 3.63
N LEU A 132 19.41 -8.75 2.83
CA LEU A 132 20.75 -9.28 3.05
C LEU A 132 21.76 -8.43 2.28
N VAL A 133 22.73 -7.90 2.99
CA VAL A 133 23.92 -7.28 2.42
C VAL A 133 25.11 -8.19 2.65
N THR A 134 25.84 -8.54 1.59
CA THR A 134 26.94 -9.50 1.67
C THR A 134 28.19 -9.05 0.92
N GLY A 135 29.35 -9.40 1.49
CA GLY A 135 30.68 -9.13 0.96
C GLY A 135 30.98 -7.64 0.75
N GLY A 136 31.73 -7.34 -0.31
CA GLY A 136 32.23 -6.00 -0.59
C GLY A 136 33.56 -5.73 0.08
N GLN A 137 33.81 -4.47 0.41
CA GLN A 137 35.09 -3.98 0.88
C GLN A 137 34.90 -2.72 1.73
N ASN A 138 35.62 -2.56 2.84
CA ASN A 138 35.88 -1.24 3.47
C ASN A 138 37.31 -0.78 3.21
N ASP A 139 38.28 -1.66 3.46
CA ASP A 139 39.70 -1.51 3.20
C ASP A 139 40.22 -2.78 2.50
N ASN A 140 41.50 -3.13 2.55
CA ASN A 140 41.93 -4.49 2.17
C ASN A 140 42.07 -5.35 3.44
N PRO A 141 41.66 -6.65 3.39
CA PRO A 141 41.15 -7.41 2.26
C PRO A 141 39.63 -7.25 1.99
N ALA A 142 39.11 -7.95 0.97
CA ALA A 142 37.67 -8.06 0.75
C ALA A 142 36.95 -8.66 1.96
N LEU A 143 35.65 -8.38 2.10
CA LEU A 143 34.83 -8.85 3.20
C LEU A 143 34.16 -10.19 2.82
N ASN A 144 34.09 -11.10 3.78
CA ASN A 144 33.23 -12.29 3.74
C ASN A 144 31.98 -12.14 4.62
N SER A 145 31.89 -11.05 5.40
CA SER A 145 30.78 -10.82 6.31
C SER A 145 29.48 -10.49 5.57
N ALA A 146 28.36 -10.83 6.20
CA ALA A 146 27.04 -10.46 5.75
C ALA A 146 26.19 -9.92 6.91
N GLU A 147 25.22 -9.08 6.57
CA GLU A 147 24.34 -8.40 7.51
C GLU A 147 22.89 -8.42 7.00
N LEU A 148 21.95 -8.60 7.91
CA LEU A 148 20.52 -8.52 7.64
C LEU A 148 19.99 -7.19 8.17
N TYR A 149 19.27 -6.47 7.32
CA TYR A 149 18.39 -5.40 7.75
C TYR A 149 16.98 -5.94 7.95
N ASP A 150 16.40 -5.66 9.11
CA ASP A 150 15.01 -5.95 9.43
C ASP A 150 14.19 -4.64 9.34
N PRO A 151 13.33 -4.47 8.33
CA PRO A 151 12.51 -3.27 8.18
C PRO A 151 11.50 -3.06 9.31
N SER A 152 11.13 -4.11 10.05
CA SER A 152 10.13 -4.02 11.13
C SER A 152 10.69 -3.33 12.37
N THR A 153 11.98 -3.49 12.63
CA THR A 153 12.70 -2.90 13.76
C THR A 153 13.64 -1.77 13.36
N GLY A 154 13.97 -1.67 12.06
CA GLY A 154 14.96 -0.73 11.57
C GLY A 154 16.39 -1.06 12.00
N THR A 155 16.70 -2.35 12.24
CA THR A 155 18.00 -2.76 12.79
C THR A 155 18.81 -3.60 11.82
N TRP A 156 20.12 -3.41 11.84
CA TRP A 156 21.11 -4.26 11.18
C TRP A 156 21.66 -5.32 12.13
N THR A 157 21.76 -6.57 11.70
CA THR A 157 22.31 -7.67 12.50
C THR A 157 23.26 -8.51 11.66
N MET A 158 24.43 -8.85 12.21
CA MET A 158 25.37 -9.77 11.58
C MET A 158 24.72 -11.15 11.40
N THR A 159 24.93 -11.77 10.24
CA THR A 159 24.56 -13.17 9.99
C THR A 159 25.82 -14.00 9.65
N GLY A 160 25.65 -15.27 9.27
CA GLY A 160 26.77 -16.11 8.86
C GLY A 160 27.59 -15.46 7.75
N SER A 161 28.90 -15.75 7.76
CA SER A 161 29.86 -15.25 6.78
C SER A 161 30.04 -16.25 5.63
N MET A 162 30.31 -15.73 4.43
CA MET A 162 30.76 -16.54 3.31
C MET A 162 32.09 -17.24 3.63
N ASN A 163 32.32 -18.36 2.97
CA ASN A 163 33.58 -19.10 3.04
C ASN A 163 34.69 -18.31 2.33
N ASN A 164 34.38 -17.67 1.20
CA ASN A 164 35.32 -16.82 0.48
C ASN A 164 34.92 -15.35 0.59
N ALA A 165 35.87 -14.51 1.01
CA ALA A 165 35.72 -13.07 0.93
C ALA A 165 35.59 -12.63 -0.54
N ARG A 166 34.69 -11.70 -0.83
CA ARG A 166 34.45 -11.28 -2.21
C ARG A 166 33.86 -9.88 -2.33
N ARG A 167 34.41 -9.10 -3.25
CA ARG A 167 33.81 -7.85 -3.77
C ARG A 167 33.49 -8.01 -5.26
N TRP A 168 32.60 -7.17 -5.79
CA TRP A 168 32.17 -7.23 -7.20
C TRP A 168 31.57 -8.58 -7.63
N HIS A 169 31.03 -9.35 -6.69
CA HIS A 169 30.30 -10.58 -6.97
C HIS A 169 28.85 -10.26 -7.35
N THR A 170 28.11 -11.27 -7.77
CA THR A 170 26.65 -11.17 -7.95
C THR A 170 25.94 -12.01 -6.89
N ALA A 171 24.73 -11.59 -6.52
CA ALA A 171 23.83 -12.33 -5.64
C ALA A 171 22.44 -12.44 -6.30
N SER A 172 21.84 -13.62 -6.26
CA SER A 172 20.53 -13.88 -6.86
C SER A 172 19.69 -14.75 -5.94
N VAL A 173 18.50 -14.26 -5.58
CA VAL A 173 17.51 -15.04 -4.81
C VAL A 173 16.83 -16.02 -5.76
N LEU A 174 17.05 -17.31 -5.52
CA LEU A 174 16.50 -18.40 -6.31
C LEU A 174 15.04 -18.66 -5.94
N THR A 175 14.31 -19.35 -6.82
CA THR A 175 12.89 -19.70 -6.62
C THR A 175 12.63 -20.61 -5.41
N ASN A 176 13.64 -21.34 -4.96
CA ASN A 176 13.59 -22.14 -3.73
C ASN A 176 13.85 -21.31 -2.46
N GLY A 177 13.97 -19.99 -2.58
CA GLY A 177 14.17 -19.06 -1.48
C GLY A 177 15.61 -18.91 -1.01
N LYS A 178 16.57 -19.71 -1.49
CA LYS A 178 18.01 -19.54 -1.16
C LYS A 178 18.62 -18.41 -1.98
N LEU A 179 19.72 -17.84 -1.49
CA LEU A 179 20.47 -16.82 -2.23
C LEU A 179 21.79 -17.40 -2.74
N LEU A 180 21.98 -17.39 -4.05
CA LEU A 180 23.20 -17.82 -4.72
C LEU A 180 24.13 -16.63 -4.91
N VAL A 181 25.36 -16.75 -4.46
CA VAL A 181 26.44 -15.80 -4.73
C VAL A 181 27.47 -16.45 -5.64
N THR A 182 27.92 -15.73 -6.68
CA THR A 182 28.91 -16.24 -7.63
C THR A 182 30.00 -15.23 -7.94
N GLY A 183 31.24 -15.72 -8.10
CA GLY A 183 32.40 -14.95 -8.55
C GLY A 183 32.78 -13.79 -7.64
N GLY A 184 33.38 -12.75 -8.22
CA GLY A 184 33.98 -11.62 -7.51
C GLY A 184 35.49 -11.74 -7.37
N TYR A 185 36.06 -10.93 -6.48
CA TYR A 185 37.50 -10.87 -6.21
C TYR A 185 37.76 -10.85 -4.71
N ASP A 186 38.69 -11.69 -4.26
CA ASP A 186 39.00 -11.92 -2.83
C ASP A 186 40.14 -11.05 -2.29
N SER A 187 40.53 -10.00 -3.03
CA SER A 187 41.73 -9.19 -2.85
C SER A 187 43.02 -9.75 -3.45
N SER A 188 43.05 -11.00 -3.91
CA SER A 188 44.22 -11.64 -4.53
C SER A 188 43.94 -12.23 -5.92
N SER A 189 42.74 -12.76 -6.14
CA SER A 189 42.36 -13.49 -7.34
C SER A 189 40.88 -13.30 -7.68
N ARG A 190 40.53 -13.49 -8.96
CA ARG A 190 39.12 -13.59 -9.36
C ARG A 190 38.62 -14.96 -8.92
N LEU A 191 37.38 -15.01 -8.47
CA LEU A 191 36.73 -16.22 -8.01
C LEU A 191 35.90 -16.84 -9.13
N ASP A 192 35.96 -18.16 -9.23
CA ASP A 192 34.99 -19.00 -9.93
C ASP A 192 34.01 -19.67 -8.95
N SER A 193 34.29 -19.57 -7.64
CA SER A 193 33.48 -20.19 -6.59
C SER A 193 32.08 -19.58 -6.47
N ALA A 194 31.16 -20.44 -6.05
CA ALA A 194 29.79 -20.11 -5.77
C ALA A 194 29.37 -20.64 -4.39
N GLU A 195 28.46 -19.93 -3.74
CA GLU A 195 27.97 -20.24 -2.39
C GLU A 195 26.48 -19.99 -2.29
N LEU A 196 25.77 -20.84 -1.54
CA LEU A 196 24.35 -20.67 -1.21
C LEU A 196 24.19 -20.23 0.23
N TYR A 197 23.43 -19.15 0.43
CA TYR A 197 22.94 -18.74 1.74
C TYR A 197 21.57 -19.35 2.00
N ASP A 198 21.43 -20.02 3.14
CA ASP A 198 20.15 -20.47 3.67
C ASP A 198 19.57 -19.43 4.62
N LEU A 199 18.40 -18.89 4.27
CA LEU A 199 17.75 -17.82 5.01
C LEU A 199 17.20 -18.27 6.37
N SER A 200 16.91 -19.56 6.50
CA SER A 200 16.31 -20.12 7.73
C SER A 200 17.34 -20.33 8.83
N THR A 201 18.57 -20.68 8.45
CA THR A 201 19.67 -20.96 9.38
C THR A 201 20.72 -19.86 9.43
N GLY A 202 20.74 -18.98 8.44
CA GLY A 202 21.77 -17.95 8.32
C GLY A 202 23.15 -18.50 7.93
N THR A 203 23.21 -19.66 7.27
CA THR A 203 24.46 -20.36 6.97
C THR A 203 24.81 -20.34 5.48
N TRP A 204 26.12 -20.31 5.18
CA TRP A 204 26.66 -20.40 3.82
C TRP A 204 27.23 -21.79 3.53
N ILE A 205 26.94 -22.32 2.35
CA ILE A 205 27.46 -23.61 1.87
C ILE A 205 28.06 -23.42 0.48
N MET A 206 29.27 -23.96 0.28
CA MET A 206 29.93 -24.02 -1.03
C MET A 206 29.13 -24.84 -2.03
N THR A 207 29.06 -24.38 -3.27
CA THR A 207 28.50 -25.14 -4.40
C THR A 207 29.57 -25.38 -5.47
N ALA A 208 29.17 -25.99 -6.59
CA ALA A 208 30.06 -26.18 -7.72
C ALA A 208 30.54 -24.83 -8.29
N ASN A 209 31.80 -24.80 -8.71
CA ASN A 209 32.41 -23.62 -9.32
C ASN A 209 31.87 -23.37 -10.73
N MET A 210 31.93 -22.10 -11.16
CA MET A 210 31.82 -21.73 -12.57
C MET A 210 33.05 -22.24 -13.35
N ASN A 211 32.92 -22.45 -14.66
CA ASN A 211 34.05 -22.89 -15.49
C ASN A 211 35.19 -21.86 -15.60
N ASN A 212 34.90 -20.58 -15.34
CA ASN A 212 35.88 -19.50 -15.40
C ASN A 212 35.59 -18.51 -14.29
N ALA A 213 36.67 -18.04 -13.66
CA ALA A 213 36.63 -16.99 -12.68
C ALA A 213 36.18 -15.67 -13.32
N ARG A 214 35.37 -14.90 -12.60
CA ARG A 214 34.83 -13.62 -13.09
C ARG A 214 34.46 -12.70 -11.93
N GLU A 215 34.56 -11.41 -12.17
CA GLU A 215 34.12 -10.33 -11.28
C GLU A 215 33.37 -9.29 -12.12
N GLY A 216 32.48 -8.52 -11.49
CA GLY A 216 31.73 -7.45 -12.16
C GLY A 216 30.74 -7.95 -13.22
N HIS A 217 30.41 -9.24 -13.23
CA HIS A 217 29.39 -9.81 -14.12
C HIS A 217 27.98 -9.51 -13.61
N THR A 218 26.99 -9.91 -14.40
CA THR A 218 25.58 -9.95 -14.00
C THR A 218 25.09 -11.39 -13.97
N ALA A 219 24.09 -11.65 -13.14
CA ALA A 219 23.38 -12.92 -13.07
C ALA A 219 21.89 -12.63 -12.91
N SER A 220 21.05 -13.41 -13.58
CA SER A 220 19.59 -13.28 -13.49
C SER A 220 18.99 -14.67 -13.32
N VAL A 221 17.98 -14.76 -12.46
CA VAL A 221 17.23 -16.00 -12.27
C VAL A 221 16.23 -16.13 -13.40
N LEU A 222 16.22 -17.28 -14.07
CA LEU A 222 15.20 -17.61 -15.05
C LEU A 222 14.07 -18.37 -14.34
N THR A 223 12.84 -17.94 -14.57
CA THR A 223 11.61 -18.47 -13.97
C THR A 223 10.71 -19.06 -15.03
#